data_AF-A0A396BSM0-F1
#
_entry.id   AF-A0A396BSM0-F1
#
_cell.length_a   1.000
_cell.length_b   1.000
_cell.length_c   1.000
_cell.angle_alpha   90.00
_cell.angle_beta   90.00
_cell.angle_gamma   90.00
#
_symmetry.space_group_name_H-M   'P 1'
#
loop_
_entity.id
_entity.type
_entity.pdbx_description
1 polymer ?
#
loop_
_entity_poly.entity_id
_entity_poly.type
_entity_poly.pdbx_seq_one_letter_code
_entity_poly.pdbx_strand_id
1 'polypeptide(L)'
;MGCQSRNEVWHYDYVPNLDCELVTGRLYEGPWIDKPVHPKDIVGLSYGYAYEGKVWVEHLKNLKRPSGIIHLNHSLEDLKGFIDKSLPKNSSDRIMLRQIGIKFIVTNGQHRACIAKFINYPIKSATVTPIVSGLAEDELMNFIRLKTEEAQSKIFRFL
;
A
#
# COMPACT_ATOMS: atom_id res chain seq x y z
N MET A 1 -3.34 -2.67 -27.39
CA MET A 1 -3.91 -2.94 -26.06
C MET A 1 -3.55 -1.75 -25.18
N GLY A 2 -4.54 -0.97 -24.75
CA GLY A 2 -4.31 0.25 -23.98
C GLY A 2 -3.98 -0.05 -22.53
N CYS A 3 -3.13 0.78 -21.91
CA CYS A 3 -2.86 0.73 -20.49
C CYS A 3 -4.20 0.86 -19.73
N GLN A 4 -4.49 -0.10 -18.84
CA GLN A 4 -5.78 -0.14 -18.13
C GLN A 4 -5.87 0.89 -17.00
N SER A 5 -4.76 1.54 -16.64
CA SER A 5 -4.75 2.71 -15.78
C SER A 5 -4.77 3.98 -16.63
N ARG A 6 -5.73 4.87 -16.34
CA ARG A 6 -5.69 6.25 -16.86
C ARG A 6 -4.59 7.00 -16.13
N ASN A 7 -3.89 7.93 -16.78
CA ASN A 7 -2.90 8.73 -16.08
C ASN A 7 -3.62 9.68 -15.10
N GLU A 8 -3.41 9.48 -13.80
CA GLU A 8 -4.03 10.24 -12.73
C GLU A 8 -2.95 11.03 -11.97
N VAL A 9 -3.29 12.19 -11.41
CA VAL A 9 -2.33 13.04 -10.67
C VAL A 9 -1.67 12.26 -9.54
N TRP A 10 -2.47 11.45 -8.82
CA TRP A 10 -1.99 10.69 -7.68
C TRP A 10 -0.95 9.61 -8.02
N HIS A 11 -0.79 9.25 -9.29
CA HIS A 11 0.26 8.33 -9.73
C HIS A 11 1.66 8.83 -9.35
N TYR A 12 1.81 10.14 -9.26
CA TYR A 12 3.04 10.86 -8.92
C TYR A 12 3.04 11.35 -7.47
N ASP A 13 1.99 11.05 -6.71
CA ASP A 13 2.00 11.30 -5.28
C ASP A 13 2.98 10.36 -4.61
N TYR A 14 3.66 10.93 -3.62
CA TYR A 14 4.53 10.20 -2.73
C TYR A 14 3.77 9.11 -1.97
N VAL A 15 4.38 7.93 -1.79
CA VAL A 15 3.77 6.84 -1.02
C VAL A 15 4.31 6.86 0.42
N PRO A 16 3.48 7.23 1.41
CA PRO A 16 3.87 7.17 2.81
C PRO A 16 4.25 5.74 3.23
N ASN A 17 5.36 5.60 3.96
CA ASN A 17 5.82 4.34 4.55
C ASN A 17 5.71 4.41 6.08
N LEU A 18 4.95 3.48 6.66
CA LEU A 18 4.60 3.49 8.08
C LEU A 18 5.61 2.69 8.94
N ASP A 19 6.46 1.86 8.32
CA ASP A 19 7.44 1.04 9.05
C ASP A 19 8.52 1.89 9.75
N CYS A 20 8.85 3.08 9.21
CA CYS A 20 9.87 3.95 9.79
C CYS A 20 9.47 4.49 11.19
N GLU A 21 8.18 4.52 11.52
CA GLU A 21 7.66 5.22 12.70
C GLU A 21 6.97 4.32 13.73
N LEU A 22 6.31 3.23 13.29
CA LEU A 22 5.66 2.29 14.21
C LEU A 22 6.63 1.53 15.12
N VAL A 23 7.87 1.33 14.65
CA VAL A 23 8.90 0.62 15.39
C VAL A 23 9.30 1.35 16.69
N THR A 24 8.97 2.64 16.82
CA THR A 24 9.26 3.45 18.02
C THR A 24 8.18 3.41 19.11
N GLY A 25 7.12 2.60 18.96
CA GLY A 25 6.20 2.24 20.06
C GLY A 25 5.14 3.30 20.42
N ARG A 26 4.89 4.30 19.56
CA ARG A 26 3.93 5.39 19.85
C ARG A 26 2.50 5.13 19.40
N LEU A 27 2.26 4.05 18.66
CA LEU A 27 0.94 3.73 18.11
C LEU A 27 0.57 2.31 18.53
N TYR A 28 -0.66 2.13 18.98
CA TYR A 28 -1.18 0.82 19.38
C TYR A 28 -1.95 0.20 18.22
N GLU A 29 -1.81 -1.11 18.04
CA GLU A 29 -2.57 -1.87 17.05
C GLU A 29 -3.81 -2.48 17.73
N GLY A 30 -4.99 -2.20 17.16
CA GLY A 30 -6.25 -2.84 17.55
C GLY A 30 -6.36 -4.28 17.04
N PRO A 31 -7.48 -4.96 17.32
CA PRO A 31 -7.70 -6.32 16.85
C PRO A 31 -7.77 -6.39 15.33
N TRP A 32 -7.39 -7.53 14.75
CA TRP A 32 -7.52 -7.78 13.32
C TRP A 32 -8.99 -7.97 12.93
N ILE A 33 -9.39 -7.31 11.85
CA ILE A 33 -10.76 -7.34 11.32
C ILE A 33 -10.69 -7.60 9.83
N ASP A 34 -11.37 -8.64 9.34
CA ASP A 34 -11.51 -8.87 7.90
C ASP A 34 -12.67 -8.01 7.36
N LYS A 35 -12.41 -7.13 6.39
CA LYS A 35 -13.41 -6.24 5.78
C LYS A 35 -13.12 -5.91 4.32
N PRO A 36 -14.13 -5.54 3.53
CA PRO A 36 -13.90 -4.96 2.21
C PRO A 36 -13.25 -3.57 2.33
N VAL A 37 -12.45 -3.21 1.34
CA VAL A 37 -11.74 -1.93 1.28
C VAL A 37 -11.85 -1.33 -0.11
N HIS A 38 -12.21 -0.04 -0.15
CA HIS A 38 -12.18 0.72 -1.38
C HIS A 38 -10.73 1.14 -1.67
N PRO A 39 -10.17 0.85 -2.86
CA PRO A 39 -8.75 1.03 -3.11
C PRO A 39 -8.31 2.50 -3.18
N LYS A 40 -9.25 3.44 -3.36
CA LYS A 40 -8.99 4.89 -3.26
C LYS A 40 -8.57 5.32 -1.85
N ASP A 41 -9.01 4.60 -0.82
CA ASP A 41 -8.69 4.91 0.57
C ASP A 41 -7.31 4.38 0.96
N ILE A 42 -6.67 3.60 0.09
CA ILE A 42 -5.28 3.18 0.26
C ILE A 42 -4.38 4.36 -0.09
N VAL A 43 -3.66 4.85 0.90
CA VAL A 43 -2.81 6.04 0.78
C VAL A 43 -1.32 5.74 0.86
N GLY A 44 -0.93 4.59 1.41
CA GLY A 44 0.47 4.24 1.60
C GLY A 44 0.77 2.74 1.56
N LEU A 45 2.05 2.42 1.63
CA LEU A 45 2.60 1.06 1.67
C LEU A 45 3.69 1.00 2.76
N SER A 46 3.59 0.02 3.65
CA SER A 46 4.56 -0.30 4.69
C SER A 46 5.35 -1.54 4.25
N TYR A 47 6.63 -1.38 3.90
CA TYR A 47 7.49 -2.53 3.58
C TYR A 47 8.98 -2.19 3.67
N GLY A 48 9.54 -2.31 4.86
CA GLY A 48 10.97 -2.16 5.11
C GLY A 48 11.60 -0.96 4.38
N TYR A 49 12.88 -1.06 4.05
CA TYR A 49 13.62 0.00 3.34
C TYR A 49 13.50 -0.07 1.80
N ALA A 50 12.99 -1.17 1.23
CA ALA A 50 13.08 -1.44 -0.22
C ALA A 50 12.23 -0.51 -1.11
N TYR A 51 11.25 0.16 -0.49
CA TYR A 51 10.29 0.99 -1.19
C TYR A 51 10.13 2.38 -0.57
N GLU A 52 11.02 2.75 0.34
CA GLU A 52 11.13 4.14 0.79
C GLU A 52 11.44 5.04 -0.40
N GLY A 53 10.78 6.19 -0.43
CA GLY A 53 11.16 7.26 -1.32
C GLY A 53 10.54 7.24 -2.71
N LYS A 54 9.52 6.41 -2.96
CA LYS A 54 8.96 6.20 -4.29
C LYS A 54 7.55 6.77 -4.43
N VAL A 55 7.18 7.10 -5.67
CA VAL A 55 5.80 7.47 -6.04
C VAL A 55 5.02 6.23 -6.50
N TRP A 56 3.69 6.29 -6.48
CA TRP A 56 2.81 5.14 -6.79
C TRP A 56 3.16 4.43 -8.11
N VAL A 57 3.42 5.19 -9.19
CA VAL A 57 3.76 4.61 -10.50
C VAL A 57 5.11 3.88 -10.49
N GLU A 58 6.06 4.33 -9.66
CA GLU A 58 7.34 3.63 -9.49
C GLU A 58 7.17 2.34 -8.71
N HIS A 59 6.28 2.30 -7.71
CA HIS A 59 5.96 1.04 -7.06
C HIS A 59 5.38 0.06 -8.06
N LEU A 60 4.36 0.47 -8.84
CA LEU A 60 3.76 -0.39 -9.87
C LEU A 60 4.81 -0.97 -10.84
N LYS A 61 5.79 -0.14 -11.27
CA LYS A 61 6.91 -0.58 -12.12
C LYS A 61 7.91 -1.50 -11.39
N ASN A 62 8.08 -1.30 -10.09
CA ASN A 62 9.03 -2.03 -9.23
C ASN A 62 8.46 -3.28 -8.58
N LEU A 63 7.18 -3.60 -8.79
CA LEU A 63 6.51 -4.85 -8.41
C LEU A 63 7.05 -6.09 -9.19
N LYS A 64 8.38 -6.17 -9.36
CA LYS A 64 9.13 -7.15 -10.18
C LYS A 64 9.21 -8.57 -9.60
N ARG A 65 8.32 -8.95 -8.67
CA ARG A 65 8.15 -10.36 -8.27
C ARG A 65 6.64 -10.66 -8.14
N PRO A 66 6.01 -11.40 -9.07
CA PRO A 66 6.57 -12.51 -9.84
C PRO A 66 6.62 -12.22 -11.34
N SER A 67 7.65 -12.75 -11.98
CA SER A 67 8.04 -12.73 -13.41
C SER A 67 6.97 -13.14 -14.45
N GLY A 68 5.68 -13.17 -14.10
CA GLY A 68 4.57 -13.47 -15.02
C GLY A 68 3.45 -12.43 -15.06
N ILE A 69 3.23 -11.60 -14.02
CA ILE A 69 1.95 -10.85 -13.89
C ILE A 69 1.98 -9.42 -14.46
N ILE A 70 3.13 -8.77 -14.56
CA ILE A 70 3.19 -7.37 -15.06
C ILE A 70 3.86 -7.28 -16.44
N HIS A 71 4.61 -8.33 -16.82
CA HIS A 71 5.30 -8.39 -18.11
C HIS A 71 4.50 -9.07 -19.23
N LEU A 72 3.34 -9.65 -18.92
CA LEU A 72 2.42 -10.23 -19.90
C LEU A 72 1.20 -9.32 -20.04
N ASN A 73 0.63 -9.22 -21.24
CA ASN A 73 -0.59 -8.47 -21.50
C ASN A 73 -1.79 -9.12 -20.78
N HIS A 74 -1.96 -8.84 -19.48
CA HIS A 74 -3.09 -9.35 -18.70
C HIS A 74 -4.37 -8.61 -19.05
N SER A 75 -5.47 -9.36 -19.18
CA SER A 75 -6.80 -8.78 -19.31
C SER A 75 -7.24 -8.18 -17.98
N LEU A 76 -8.28 -7.33 -18.02
CA LEU A 76 -8.85 -6.75 -16.81
C LEU A 76 -9.36 -7.85 -15.85
N GLU A 77 -9.88 -8.95 -16.41
CA GLU A 77 -10.36 -10.09 -15.63
C GLU A 77 -9.23 -10.87 -14.97
N ASP A 78 -8.07 -11.01 -15.62
CA ASP A 78 -6.88 -11.64 -15.01
C ASP A 78 -6.41 -10.85 -13.79
N LEU A 79 -6.39 -9.51 -13.90
CA LEU A 79 -6.01 -8.63 -12.80
C LEU A 79 -7.01 -8.70 -11.64
N LYS A 80 -8.32 -8.72 -11.93
CA LYS A 80 -9.36 -8.92 -10.90
C LYS A 80 -9.23 -10.28 -10.23
N GLY A 81 -9.00 -11.35 -11.00
CA GLY A 81 -8.78 -12.70 -10.48
C GLY A 81 -7.54 -12.77 -9.58
N PHE A 82 -6.47 -12.06 -9.93
CA PHE A 82 -5.29 -11.94 -9.07
C PHE A 82 -5.61 -11.23 -7.75
N ILE A 83 -6.37 -10.14 -7.77
CA ILE A 83 -6.80 -9.40 -6.56
C ILE A 83 -7.68 -10.29 -5.67
N ASP A 84 -8.68 -10.94 -6.26
CA ASP A 84 -9.69 -11.74 -5.56
C ASP A 84 -9.21 -13.12 -5.13
N LYS A 85 -7.96 -13.49 -5.46
CA LYS A 85 -7.39 -14.79 -5.10
C LYS A 85 -7.59 -15.06 -3.60
N SER A 86 -8.39 -16.08 -3.31
CA SER A 86 -8.60 -16.59 -1.96
C SER A 86 -7.30 -17.20 -1.44
N LEU A 87 -6.92 -16.82 -0.23
CA LEU A 87 -5.68 -17.27 0.40
C LEU A 87 -5.95 -17.75 1.83
N PRO A 88 -5.19 -18.75 2.31
CA PRO A 88 -5.22 -19.18 3.71
C PRO A 88 -4.96 -18.01 4.66
N LYS A 89 -5.55 -18.05 5.87
CA LYS A 89 -5.47 -16.94 6.84
C LYS A 89 -4.05 -16.50 7.17
N ASN A 90 -3.10 -17.44 7.17
CA ASN A 90 -1.68 -17.26 7.47
C ASN A 90 -0.80 -16.98 6.24
N SER A 91 -1.39 -16.81 5.05
CA SER A 91 -0.61 -16.58 3.84
C SER A 91 0.06 -15.20 3.87
N SER A 92 1.37 -15.20 3.60
CA SER A 92 2.17 -13.99 3.42
C SER A 92 1.77 -13.17 2.20
N ASP A 93 0.87 -13.65 1.35
CA ASP A 93 0.40 -12.88 0.20
C ASP A 93 -0.90 -12.13 0.49
N ARG A 94 -1.60 -12.42 1.61
CA ARG A 94 -2.85 -11.73 2.02
C ARG A 94 -2.70 -10.22 2.00
N ILE A 95 -3.72 -9.52 1.52
CA ILE A 95 -3.76 -8.06 1.63
C ILE A 95 -4.01 -7.74 3.10
N MET A 96 -2.98 -7.20 3.74
CA MET A 96 -3.04 -6.73 5.12
C MET A 96 -2.84 -5.22 5.13
N LEU A 97 -3.65 -4.54 5.93
CA LEU A 97 -3.73 -3.10 5.96
C LEU A 97 -3.70 -2.60 7.40
N ARG A 98 -3.03 -1.49 7.63
CA ARG A 98 -3.22 -0.68 8.83
C ARG A 98 -4.22 0.43 8.52
N GLN A 99 -5.23 0.61 9.37
CA GLN A 99 -6.27 1.62 9.19
C GLN A 99 -6.01 2.82 10.11
N ILE A 100 -5.97 4.01 9.53
CA ILE A 100 -5.86 5.30 10.24
C ILE A 100 -7.09 6.11 9.85
N GLY A 101 -8.05 6.23 10.77
CA GLY A 101 -9.38 6.77 10.48
C GLY A 101 -10.02 6.08 9.26
N ILE A 102 -10.22 6.77 8.15
CA ILE A 102 -10.76 6.17 6.91
C ILE A 102 -9.68 5.68 5.94
N LYS A 103 -8.41 6.00 6.18
CA LYS A 103 -7.29 5.70 5.28
C LYS A 103 -6.63 4.37 5.61
N PHE A 104 -6.00 3.77 4.60
CA PHE A 104 -5.33 2.48 4.73
C PHE A 104 -3.88 2.54 4.23
N ILE A 105 -2.99 1.89 4.97
CA ILE A 105 -1.59 1.66 4.57
C ILE A 105 -1.38 0.16 4.44
N VAL A 106 -0.90 -0.29 3.28
CA VAL A 106 -0.72 -1.72 3.00
C VAL A 106 0.53 -2.25 3.66
N THR A 107 0.41 -3.21 4.57
CA THR A 107 1.56 -3.87 5.21
C THR A 107 1.92 -5.19 4.53
N ASN A 108 0.99 -5.79 3.81
CA ASN A 108 1.22 -7.04 3.10
C ASN A 108 0.35 -7.17 1.83
N GLY A 109 0.78 -7.99 0.87
CA GLY A 109 0.07 -8.16 -0.39
C GLY A 109 0.09 -6.92 -1.28
N GLN A 110 1.17 -6.11 -1.24
CA GLN A 110 1.23 -4.80 -1.93
C GLN A 110 0.98 -4.92 -3.43
N HIS A 111 1.41 -6.00 -4.07
CA HIS A 111 1.19 -6.20 -5.51
C HIS A 111 -0.30 -6.16 -5.85
N ARG A 112 -1.11 -6.90 -5.09
CA ARG A 112 -2.56 -6.97 -5.30
C ARG A 112 -3.22 -5.66 -4.93
N ALA A 113 -2.82 -5.04 -3.82
CA ALA A 113 -3.37 -3.76 -3.38
C ALA A 113 -3.05 -2.61 -4.35
N CYS A 114 -1.82 -2.56 -4.88
CA CYS A 114 -1.42 -1.58 -5.90
C CYS A 114 -2.23 -1.78 -7.18
N ILE A 115 -2.31 -3.01 -7.71
CA ILE A 115 -3.10 -3.28 -8.91
C ILE A 115 -4.55 -2.85 -8.69
N ALA A 116 -5.16 -3.24 -7.56
CA ALA A 116 -6.52 -2.82 -7.18
C ALA A 116 -6.70 -1.30 -7.20
N LYS A 117 -5.71 -0.54 -6.72
CA LYS A 117 -5.69 0.93 -6.79
C LYS A 117 -5.61 1.45 -8.21
N PHE A 118 -4.69 0.94 -9.02
CA PHE A 118 -4.48 1.40 -10.40
C PHE A 118 -5.63 1.08 -11.35
N ILE A 119 -6.35 -0.03 -11.15
CA ILE A 119 -7.56 -0.36 -11.92
C ILE A 119 -8.86 0.05 -11.22
N ASN A 120 -8.76 0.72 -10.06
CA ASN A 120 -9.88 1.12 -9.20
C ASN A 120 -10.89 -0.02 -8.94
N TYR A 121 -10.40 -1.20 -8.56
CA TYR A 121 -11.20 -2.38 -8.27
C TYR A 121 -11.30 -2.64 -6.75
N PRO A 122 -12.51 -2.71 -6.17
CA PRO A 122 -12.70 -2.97 -4.74
C PRO A 122 -12.03 -4.25 -4.25
N ILE A 123 -11.34 -4.17 -3.11
CA ILE A 123 -10.80 -5.34 -2.44
C ILE A 123 -11.91 -5.95 -1.60
N LYS A 124 -12.35 -7.16 -1.97
CA LYS A 124 -13.48 -7.84 -1.31
C LYS A 124 -13.18 -8.28 0.12
N SER A 125 -11.92 -8.63 0.40
CA SER A 125 -11.49 -9.09 1.72
C SER A 125 -10.03 -8.72 1.97
N ALA A 126 -9.81 -7.83 2.93
CA ALA A 126 -8.49 -7.50 3.47
C ALA A 126 -8.51 -7.69 4.99
N THR A 127 -7.37 -8.10 5.56
CA THR A 127 -7.18 -8.11 7.01
C THR A 127 -6.71 -6.73 7.44
N VAL A 128 -7.52 -6.06 8.26
CA VAL A 128 -7.29 -4.69 8.68
C VAL A 128 -6.95 -4.66 10.17
N THR A 129 -5.87 -3.95 10.48
CA THR A 129 -5.45 -3.63 11.84
C THR A 129 -5.68 -2.14 12.09
N PRO A 130 -6.68 -1.74 12.90
CA PRO A 130 -6.88 -0.35 13.25
C PRO A 130 -5.68 0.19 14.04
N ILE A 131 -5.17 1.35 13.66
CA ILE A 131 -4.18 2.08 14.44
C ILE A 131 -4.91 2.94 15.47
N VAL A 132 -4.61 2.70 16.73
CA VAL A 132 -5.07 3.50 17.86
C VAL A 132 -3.94 4.45 18.22
N SER A 133 -4.17 5.73 17.98
CA SER A 133 -3.23 6.81 18.30
C SER A 133 -3.95 7.90 19.09
N GLY A 134 -3.20 8.65 19.89
CA GLY A 134 -3.70 9.89 20.50
C GLY A 134 -3.76 11.08 19.53
N LEU A 135 -3.33 10.91 18.27
CA LEU A 135 -3.31 11.93 17.23
C LEU A 135 -4.55 11.82 16.34
N ALA A 136 -4.98 12.95 15.77
CA ALA A 136 -6.00 12.97 14.72
C ALA A 136 -5.47 12.31 13.41
N GLU A 137 -6.39 11.91 12.52
CA GLU A 137 -6.04 11.29 11.21
C GLU A 137 -5.05 12.15 10.43
N ASP A 138 -5.34 13.45 10.28
CA ASP A 138 -4.50 14.37 9.50
C ASP A 138 -3.12 14.60 10.14
N GLU A 139 -3.05 14.63 11.47
CA GLU A 139 -1.79 14.79 12.19
C GLU A 139 -0.90 13.57 12.01
N LEU A 140 -1.49 12.37 12.14
CA LEU A 140 -0.79 11.12 11.94
C LEU A 140 -0.34 10.96 10.47
N MET A 141 -1.20 11.30 9.52
CA MET A 141 -0.85 11.27 8.09
C MET A 141 0.25 12.27 7.72
N ASN A 142 0.19 13.50 8.24
CA ASN A 142 1.24 14.49 8.02
C ASN A 142 2.56 14.07 8.67
N PHE A 143 2.51 13.47 9.86
CA PHE A 143 3.67 12.92 10.53
C PHE A 143 4.34 11.82 9.68
N ILE A 144 3.57 10.84 9.20
CA ILE A 144 4.09 9.76 8.35
C ILE A 144 4.74 10.36 7.10
N ARG A 145 4.09 11.33 6.45
CA ARG A 145 4.63 12.01 5.26
C ARG A 145 5.98 12.66 5.54
N LEU A 146 6.07 13.53 6.55
CA LEU A 146 7.32 14.22 6.92
C LEU A 146 8.45 13.25 7.22
N LYS A 147 8.14 12.14 7.89
CA LYS A 147 9.13 11.12 8.23
C LYS A 147 9.61 10.33 7.03
N THR A 148 8.73 10.11 6.08
CA THR A 148 9.15 9.47 4.85
C THR A 148 10.00 10.41 3.97
N GLU A 149 9.68 11.71 3.92
CA GLU A 149 10.53 12.75 3.28
C GLU A 149 11.90 12.85 3.98
N GLU A 150 11.96 12.77 5.31
CA GLU A 150 13.20 12.75 6.09
C GLU A 150 14.07 11.54 5.73
N ALA A 151 13.48 10.34 5.66
CA ALA A 151 14.16 9.10 5.28
C ALA A 151 14.79 9.20 3.88
N GLN A 152 14.05 9.75 2.90
CA GLN A 152 14.59 10.03 1.57
C GLN A 152 15.80 10.95 1.61
N SER A 153 15.71 12.07 2.32
CA SER A 153 16.79 13.06 2.38
C SER A 153 18.09 12.46 2.93
N LYS A 154 18.00 11.46 3.82
CA LYS A 154 19.16 10.74 4.33
C LYS A 154 19.77 9.81 3.28
N ILE A 155 18.95 9.07 2.53
CA ILE A 155 19.44 8.19 1.44
C ILE A 155 20.22 8.99 0.40
N PHE A 156 19.73 10.17 0.01
CA PHE A 156 20.41 11.04 -0.96
C PHE A 156 21.69 11.71 -0.44
N ARG A 157 21.92 11.74 0.89
CA ARG A 157 23.19 12.25 1.46
C ARG A 157 24.33 11.25 1.41
N PHE A 158 24.03 9.97 1.15
CA PHE A 158 25.01 8.88 1.07
C PHE A 158 25.25 8.37 -0.35
N LEU A 159 24.67 9.04 -1.36
CA LEU A 159 24.93 8.84 -2.79
C LEU A 159 25.67 10.06 -3.33
#